data_AF-A0A7V4ZPM4-F1
#
_entry.id   AF-A0A7V4ZPM4-F1
#
_cell.length_a   1.000
_cell.length_b   1.000
_cell.length_c   1.000
_cell.angle_alpha   90.00
_cell.angle_beta   90.00
_cell.angle_gamma   90.00
#
_symmetry.space_group_name_H-M   'P 1'
#
loop_
_entity.id
_entity.type
_entity.pdbx_description
1 polymer ?
#
loop_
_entity_poly.entity_id
_entity_poly.type
_entity_poly.pdbx_seq_one_letter_code
_entity_poly.pdbx_strand_id
1 'polypeptide(L)'
;MRKSLFLILLVVFLITILTDIHQINAQAKPEVKPIELTFNTPLPPVHTRWSQALAIWCKELEKRTGGRVKVTPYFSETLSPLKDCYDSVVKGMADFGESWFGSKPGQFPILETILSCNSPHILMKNPTKAIMELYKTFPAIREELKQTKVLCLHGGTPLTNVATTKRVVKTLSDLKGLKLNITRNSLVMEKWKALGASVVNLAMGDVYMGLQRGVIDGTHANYEILIGRRWGELVKHATFVLNDGYPTFFFVMNLDKWNKLPPDIQKIIDEISGDYLTEFFGNYWWNKEQASKQQWEKDMGGRSYSLSKEELEQVNKLVNPIIEEYVSKMEAKGIRLREIYKKLHEIEKTLAVSF
;
A
#
# COMPACT_ATOMS: atom_id res chain seq x y z
N MET A 1 48.02 62.07 -32.22
CA MET A 1 47.28 61.06 -33.03
C MET A 1 47.82 59.64 -32.87
N ARG A 2 49.14 59.37 -32.90
CA ARG A 2 49.71 58.00 -32.80
C ARG A 2 49.46 57.24 -31.48
N LYS A 3 49.45 57.93 -30.32
CA LYS A 3 49.25 57.27 -29.00
C LYS A 3 47.81 56.79 -28.76
N SER A 4 46.81 57.54 -29.22
CA SER A 4 45.40 57.15 -29.10
C SER A 4 45.03 55.96 -29.98
N LEU A 5 45.65 55.83 -31.15
CA LEU A 5 45.39 54.70 -32.06
C LEU A 5 45.93 53.38 -31.47
N PHE A 6 47.08 53.43 -30.78
CA PHE A 6 47.67 52.26 -30.12
C PHE A 6 46.84 51.78 -28.92
N LEU A 7 46.27 52.71 -28.14
CA LEU A 7 45.42 52.38 -27.01
C LEU A 7 44.09 51.73 -27.46
N ILE A 8 43.53 52.21 -28.57
CA ILE A 8 42.31 51.62 -29.17
C ILE A 8 42.58 50.21 -29.68
N LEU A 9 43.71 49.98 -30.37
CA LEU A 9 44.09 48.65 -30.85
C LEU A 9 44.35 47.67 -29.70
N LEU A 10 44.95 48.12 -28.58
CA LEU A 10 45.18 47.28 -27.40
C LEU A 10 43.87 46.89 -26.70
N VAL A 11 42.93 47.83 -26.61
CA VAL A 11 41.60 47.57 -26.03
C VAL A 11 40.78 46.62 -26.90
N VAL A 12 40.82 46.78 -28.22
CA VAL A 12 40.16 45.84 -29.15
C VAL A 12 40.78 44.45 -29.06
N PHE A 13 42.10 44.34 -28.97
CA PHE A 13 42.81 43.06 -28.82
C PHE A 13 42.50 42.36 -27.48
N LEU A 14 42.40 43.11 -26.38
CA LEU A 14 41.99 42.58 -25.07
C LEU A 14 40.53 42.12 -25.06
N ILE A 15 39.63 42.84 -25.75
CA ILE A 15 38.22 42.45 -25.89
C ILE A 15 38.09 41.16 -26.70
N THR A 16 38.86 40.98 -27.78
CA THR A 16 38.85 39.74 -28.56
C THR A 16 39.36 38.53 -27.78
N ILE A 17 40.39 38.70 -26.94
CA ILE A 17 40.89 37.61 -26.08
C ILE A 17 39.86 37.25 -24.99
N LEU A 18 39.16 38.25 -24.43
CA LEU A 18 38.11 38.01 -23.43
C LEU A 18 36.87 37.31 -24.02
N THR A 19 36.54 37.56 -25.29
CA THR A 19 35.45 36.84 -25.98
C THR A 19 35.82 35.39 -26.30
N ASP A 20 37.07 35.11 -26.65
CA ASP A 20 37.54 33.74 -26.91
C ASP A 20 37.58 32.89 -25.62
N ILE A 21 37.95 33.49 -24.49
CA ILE A 21 37.93 32.80 -23.17
C ILE A 21 36.48 32.50 -22.73
N HIS A 22 35.50 33.34 -23.08
CA HIS A 22 34.09 33.07 -22.82
C HIS A 22 33.51 31.96 -23.71
N GLN A 23 34.01 31.78 -24.93
CA GLN A 23 33.58 30.68 -25.81
C GLN A 23 34.19 29.33 -25.40
N ILE A 24 35.43 29.31 -24.89
CA ILE A 24 36.08 28.07 -24.44
C ILE A 24 35.40 27.48 -23.19
N ASN A 25 34.78 28.30 -22.33
CA ASN A 25 34.05 27.85 -21.15
C ASN A 25 32.56 27.52 -21.39
N ALA A 26 32.05 27.72 -22.60
CA ALA A 26 30.68 27.38 -22.99
C ALA A 26 30.60 26.00 -23.67
N GLN A 27 31.39 25.03 -23.19
CA GLN A 27 31.13 23.62 -23.51
C GLN A 27 29.79 23.26 -22.87
N ALA A 28 28.73 23.25 -23.70
CA ALA A 28 27.41 22.79 -23.31
C ALA A 28 27.59 21.45 -22.57
N LYS A 29 27.17 21.40 -21.30
CA LYS A 29 27.14 20.14 -20.55
C LYS A 29 26.41 19.13 -21.44
N PRO A 30 27.00 17.96 -21.72
CA PRO A 30 26.36 16.97 -22.59
C PRO A 30 24.94 16.73 -22.06
N GLU A 31 23.97 16.87 -22.94
CA GLU A 31 22.56 16.63 -22.62
C GLU A 31 22.42 15.14 -22.25
N VAL A 32 22.45 14.86 -20.95
CA VAL A 32 22.29 13.50 -20.44
C VAL A 32 20.86 13.10 -20.73
N LYS A 33 20.66 12.24 -21.73
CA LYS A 33 19.33 11.65 -22.01
C LYS A 33 18.77 11.08 -20.70
N PRO A 34 17.53 11.45 -20.32
CA PRO A 34 16.93 10.94 -19.10
C PRO A 34 16.92 9.41 -19.09
N ILE A 35 17.16 8.85 -17.91
CA ILE A 35 16.89 7.44 -17.62
C ILE A 35 15.38 7.31 -17.54
N GLU A 36 14.78 6.78 -18.60
CA GLU A 36 13.36 6.46 -18.64
C GLU A 36 13.11 5.13 -17.92
N LEU A 37 12.23 5.18 -16.92
CA LEU A 37 11.78 4.03 -16.14
C LEU A 37 10.27 3.88 -16.26
N THR A 38 9.80 2.66 -16.43
CA THR A 38 8.39 2.32 -16.56
C THR A 38 7.80 1.89 -15.21
N PHE A 39 6.54 2.23 -14.94
CA PHE A 39 5.84 1.83 -13.72
C PHE A 39 4.56 1.07 -14.08
N ASN A 40 4.48 -0.21 -13.72
CA ASN A 40 3.25 -0.99 -13.85
C ASN A 40 2.35 -0.84 -12.62
N THR A 41 1.11 -0.39 -12.80
CA THR A 41 0.11 -0.35 -11.73
C THR A 41 -1.27 -0.76 -12.24
N PRO A 42 -2.01 -1.62 -11.50
CA PRO A 42 -3.38 -1.96 -11.87
C PRO A 42 -4.38 -0.82 -11.61
N LEU A 43 -3.93 0.25 -10.96
CA LEU A 43 -4.77 1.38 -10.61
C LEU A 43 -5.12 2.23 -11.85
N PRO A 44 -6.31 2.86 -11.89
CA PRO A 44 -6.55 3.97 -12.80
C PRO A 44 -5.85 5.25 -12.27
N PRO A 45 -5.57 6.25 -13.14
CA PRO A 45 -4.88 7.49 -12.75
C PRO A 45 -5.59 8.28 -11.64
N VAL A 46 -6.91 8.16 -11.54
CA VAL A 46 -7.75 8.86 -10.56
C VAL A 46 -7.72 8.21 -9.17
N HIS A 47 -7.19 6.98 -9.04
CA HIS A 47 -7.15 6.28 -7.77
C HIS A 47 -6.27 7.01 -6.76
N THR A 48 -6.74 7.19 -5.53
CA THR A 48 -6.03 8.00 -4.52
C THR A 48 -4.64 7.47 -4.18
N ARG A 49 -4.46 6.14 -4.15
CA ARG A 49 -3.14 5.52 -3.94
C ARG A 49 -2.13 5.89 -5.02
N TRP A 50 -2.59 6.15 -6.25
CA TRP A 50 -1.73 6.73 -7.27
C TRP A 50 -1.52 8.23 -7.00
N SER A 51 -2.60 9.01 -7.02
CA SER A 51 -2.50 10.47 -7.04
C SER A 51 -1.96 11.10 -5.74
N GLN A 52 -2.11 10.42 -4.61
CA GLN A 52 -1.72 10.90 -3.27
C GLN A 52 -0.55 10.11 -2.65
N ALA A 53 0.00 9.11 -3.35
CA ALA A 53 1.19 8.40 -2.87
C ALA A 53 2.21 8.11 -3.98
N LEU A 54 1.91 7.19 -4.89
CA LEU A 54 2.89 6.72 -5.88
C LEU A 54 3.35 7.83 -6.83
N ALA A 55 2.43 8.69 -7.30
CA ALA A 55 2.77 9.82 -8.14
C ALA A 55 3.63 10.86 -7.41
N ILE A 56 3.45 11.02 -6.09
CA ILE A 56 4.26 11.93 -5.27
C ILE A 56 5.69 11.39 -5.16
N TRP A 57 5.84 10.08 -4.92
CA TRP A 57 7.15 9.43 -4.93
C TRP A 57 7.86 9.57 -6.29
N CYS A 58 7.15 9.34 -7.40
CA CYS A 58 7.71 9.49 -8.75
C CYS A 58 8.20 10.94 -9.00
N LYS A 59 7.42 11.94 -8.59
CA LYS A 59 7.79 13.36 -8.69
C LYS A 59 9.01 13.70 -7.82
N GLU A 60 9.10 13.13 -6.62
CA GLU A 60 10.24 13.34 -5.74
C GLU A 60 11.51 12.72 -6.32
N LEU A 61 11.42 11.55 -6.96
CA LEU A 61 12.53 10.94 -7.70
C LEU A 61 13.01 11.82 -8.85
N GLU A 62 12.11 12.28 -9.70
CA GLU A 62 12.45 13.18 -10.82
C GLU A 62 13.09 14.48 -10.30
N LYS A 63 12.52 15.08 -9.25
CA LYS A 63 13.04 16.30 -8.64
C LYS A 63 14.45 16.10 -8.06
N ARG A 64 14.67 15.06 -7.24
CA ARG A 64 15.97 14.82 -6.59
C ARG A 64 17.07 14.43 -7.57
N THR A 65 16.70 13.85 -8.70
CA THR A 65 17.65 13.51 -9.77
C THR A 65 17.88 14.67 -10.74
N GLY A 66 17.24 15.83 -10.53
CA GLY A 66 17.34 16.98 -11.43
C GLY A 66 16.80 16.67 -12.84
N GLY A 67 15.79 15.82 -12.95
CA GLY A 67 15.21 15.38 -14.22
C GLY A 67 15.97 14.25 -14.92
N ARG A 68 17.06 13.74 -14.33
CA ARG A 68 17.83 12.62 -14.91
C ARG A 68 17.08 11.29 -14.89
N VAL A 69 16.06 11.15 -14.04
CA VAL A 69 15.16 9.99 -14.04
C VAL A 69 13.75 10.47 -14.31
N LYS A 70 13.09 9.84 -15.27
CA LYS A 70 11.67 10.06 -15.58
C LYS A 70 10.93 8.74 -15.44
N VAL A 71 9.73 8.80 -14.86
CA VAL A 71 8.89 7.63 -14.62
C VAL A 71 7.63 7.71 -15.47
N THR A 72 7.44 6.73 -16.35
CA THR A 72 6.25 6.60 -17.20
C THR A 72 5.31 5.52 -16.65
N PRO A 73 4.13 5.89 -16.11
CA PRO A 73 3.18 4.92 -15.59
C PRO A 73 2.32 4.27 -16.68
N TYR A 74 2.05 2.98 -16.49
CA TYR A 74 1.09 2.18 -17.23
C TYR A 74 -0.02 1.77 -16.27
N PHE A 75 -1.23 2.22 -16.57
CA PHE A 75 -2.38 2.11 -15.69
C PHE A 75 -3.31 0.98 -16.10
N SER A 76 -4.19 0.54 -15.21
CA SER A 76 -5.36 -0.29 -15.56
C SER A 76 -5.00 -1.51 -16.41
N GLU A 77 -3.94 -2.22 -16.03
CA GLU A 77 -3.49 -3.46 -16.65
C GLU A 77 -3.03 -3.34 -18.12
N THR A 78 -2.73 -2.11 -18.61
CA THR A 78 -2.28 -1.91 -20.01
C THR A 78 -0.93 -2.55 -20.31
N LEU A 79 -0.07 -2.72 -19.30
CA LEU A 79 1.24 -3.36 -19.45
C LEU A 79 1.23 -4.85 -19.08
N SER A 80 0.52 -5.22 -18.02
CA SER A 80 0.28 -6.62 -17.67
C SER A 80 -1.06 -6.79 -16.96
N PRO A 81 -1.65 -7.99 -16.99
CA PRO A 81 -2.73 -8.35 -16.08
C PRO A 81 -2.34 -8.17 -14.61
N LEU A 82 -3.32 -7.90 -13.74
CA LEU A 82 -3.15 -7.67 -12.30
C LEU A 82 -2.34 -8.78 -11.62
N LYS A 83 -2.68 -10.04 -11.93
CA LYS A 83 -2.03 -11.24 -11.38
C LYS A 83 -0.57 -11.41 -11.81
N ASP A 84 -0.15 -10.71 -12.86
CA ASP A 84 1.20 -10.82 -13.43
C ASP A 84 2.04 -9.56 -13.16
N CYS A 85 1.54 -8.63 -12.33
CA CYS A 85 2.22 -7.38 -12.02
C CYS A 85 3.62 -7.61 -11.41
N TYR A 86 3.77 -8.52 -10.43
CA TYR A 86 5.09 -8.82 -9.88
C TYR A 86 6.01 -9.47 -10.91
N ASP A 87 5.50 -10.47 -11.64
CA ASP A 87 6.27 -11.18 -12.67
C ASP A 87 6.71 -10.25 -13.80
N SER A 88 5.94 -9.21 -14.13
CA SER A 88 6.32 -8.18 -15.10
C SER A 88 7.59 -7.43 -14.68
N VAL A 89 7.75 -7.16 -13.38
CA VAL A 89 8.92 -6.50 -12.83
C VAL A 89 10.09 -7.47 -12.79
N VAL A 90 9.89 -8.72 -12.34
CA VAL A 90 10.95 -9.75 -12.34
C VAL A 90 11.52 -9.96 -13.74
N LYS A 91 10.66 -10.03 -14.76
CA LYS A 91 11.05 -10.25 -16.17
C LYS A 91 11.58 -8.99 -16.88
N GLY A 92 11.57 -7.83 -16.21
CA GLY A 92 12.03 -6.56 -16.79
C GLY A 92 11.10 -5.98 -17.86
N MET A 93 9.84 -6.42 -17.91
CA MET A 93 8.81 -5.79 -18.75
C MET A 93 8.40 -4.43 -18.18
N ALA A 94 8.45 -4.30 -16.85
CA ALA A 94 8.31 -3.03 -16.13
C ALA A 94 9.54 -2.80 -15.25
N ASP A 95 9.99 -1.56 -15.11
CA ASP A 95 11.09 -1.21 -14.20
C ASP A 95 10.60 -1.15 -12.75
N PHE A 96 9.39 -0.63 -12.51
CA PHE A 96 8.71 -0.59 -11.22
C PHE A 96 7.36 -1.30 -11.26
N GLY A 97 6.90 -1.80 -10.12
CA GLY A 97 5.54 -2.30 -9.96
C GLY A 97 5.02 -2.15 -8.54
N GLU A 98 3.74 -1.81 -8.44
CA GLU A 98 3.01 -1.76 -7.17
C GLU A 98 1.67 -2.48 -7.31
N SER A 99 1.44 -3.46 -6.43
CA SER A 99 0.19 -4.20 -6.38
C SER A 99 0.02 -4.92 -5.04
N TRP A 100 -1.15 -5.48 -4.82
CA TRP A 100 -1.47 -6.28 -3.65
C TRP A 100 -0.95 -7.72 -3.79
N PHE A 101 -0.47 -8.29 -2.69
CA PHE A 101 0.04 -9.68 -2.67
C PHE A 101 -1.05 -10.71 -3.00
N GLY A 102 -2.31 -10.42 -2.66
CA GLY A 102 -3.45 -11.28 -2.98
C GLY A 102 -3.84 -11.34 -4.47
N SER A 103 -3.16 -10.61 -5.36
CA SER A 103 -3.42 -10.64 -6.81
C SER A 103 -3.18 -11.99 -7.46
N LYS A 104 -2.26 -12.79 -6.90
CA LYS A 104 -1.91 -14.12 -7.38
C LYS A 104 -1.80 -15.08 -6.17
N PRO A 105 -2.93 -15.64 -5.70
CA PRO A 105 -2.96 -16.48 -4.52
C PRO A 105 -1.92 -17.60 -4.56
N GLY A 106 -1.19 -17.79 -3.45
CA GLY A 106 -0.15 -18.80 -3.30
C GLY A 106 1.23 -18.40 -3.85
N GLN A 107 1.37 -17.24 -4.52
CA GLN A 107 2.68 -16.74 -4.96
C GLN A 107 3.56 -16.31 -3.76
N PHE A 108 2.94 -15.73 -2.73
CA PHE A 108 3.62 -15.18 -1.55
C PHE A 108 2.97 -15.69 -0.26
N PRO A 109 3.13 -16.98 0.06
CA PRO A 109 2.38 -17.63 1.13
C PRO A 109 2.48 -16.93 2.50
N ILE A 110 3.62 -16.29 2.81
CA ILE A 110 3.79 -15.49 4.02
C ILE A 110 3.15 -14.11 3.82
N LEU A 111 3.61 -13.34 2.83
CA LEU A 111 3.21 -11.93 2.67
C LEU A 111 1.73 -11.73 2.35
N GLU A 112 1.06 -12.68 1.70
CA GLU A 112 -0.38 -12.57 1.38
C GLU A 112 -1.29 -12.75 2.60
N THR A 113 -0.79 -13.36 3.68
CA THR A 113 -1.60 -13.70 4.89
C THR A 113 -1.06 -13.15 6.20
N ILE A 114 0.19 -12.68 6.26
CA ILE A 114 0.85 -12.35 7.54
C ILE A 114 0.08 -11.32 8.37
N LEU A 115 -0.37 -10.22 7.75
CA LEU A 115 -1.15 -9.20 8.44
C LEU A 115 -2.60 -9.61 8.71
N SER A 116 -3.02 -10.80 8.26
CA SER A 116 -4.28 -11.45 8.66
C SER A 116 -4.10 -12.38 9.85
N CYS A 117 -2.89 -12.56 10.38
CA CYS A 117 -2.64 -13.31 11.62
C CYS A 117 -2.53 -12.38 12.84
N ASN A 118 -3.02 -11.16 12.71
CA ASN A 118 -2.98 -10.12 13.74
C ASN A 118 -3.84 -10.45 14.97
N SER A 119 -3.58 -9.77 16.08
CA SER A 119 -4.44 -9.83 17.26
C SER A 119 -5.86 -9.31 16.93
N PRO A 120 -6.93 -10.08 17.23
CA PRO A 120 -8.31 -9.74 16.84
C PRO A 120 -8.85 -8.42 17.39
N HIS A 121 -8.39 -8.00 18.57
CA HIS A 121 -8.85 -6.80 19.27
C HIS A 121 -7.93 -5.58 19.12
N ILE A 122 -6.72 -5.74 18.57
CA ILE A 122 -5.73 -4.66 18.49
C ILE A 122 -5.77 -4.05 17.11
N LEU A 123 -6.09 -2.77 17.01
CA LEU A 123 -5.97 -1.99 15.79
C LEU A 123 -4.59 -1.32 15.72
N MET A 124 -3.90 -1.43 14.58
CA MET A 124 -2.61 -0.76 14.35
C MET A 124 -2.82 0.54 13.59
N LYS A 125 -2.23 1.64 14.07
CA LYS A 125 -2.23 2.91 13.34
C LYS A 125 -1.48 2.82 12.01
N ASN A 126 -0.37 2.07 12.01
CA ASN A 126 0.55 1.98 10.88
C ASN A 126 0.93 0.51 10.59
N PRO A 127 0.05 -0.26 9.93
CA PRO A 127 0.36 -1.64 9.52
C PRO A 127 1.57 -1.74 8.57
N THR A 128 1.91 -0.64 7.88
CA THR A 128 3.09 -0.53 7.02
C THR A 128 4.39 -0.67 7.82
N LYS A 129 4.48 -0.06 9.01
CA LYS A 129 5.62 -0.29 9.92
C LYS A 129 5.76 -1.76 10.31
N ALA A 130 4.64 -2.41 10.62
CA ALA A 130 4.65 -3.81 11.03
C ALA A 130 5.20 -4.72 9.93
N ILE A 131 4.69 -4.63 8.70
CA ILE A 131 5.18 -5.48 7.60
C ILE A 131 6.65 -5.18 7.23
N MET A 132 7.08 -3.92 7.32
CA MET A 132 8.47 -3.55 7.06
C MET A 132 9.43 -4.02 8.16
N GLU A 133 9.02 -3.98 9.43
CA GLU A 133 9.82 -4.57 10.51
C GLU A 133 9.93 -6.08 10.34
N LEU A 134 8.83 -6.78 10.05
CA LEU A 134 8.85 -8.21 9.76
C LEU A 134 9.77 -8.54 8.58
N TYR A 135 9.70 -7.78 7.49
CA TYR A 135 10.59 -7.92 6.33
C TYR A 135 12.08 -7.75 6.69
N LYS A 136 12.41 -6.81 7.58
CA LYS A 136 13.78 -6.60 8.08
C LYS A 136 14.22 -7.73 9.03
N THR A 137 13.33 -8.28 9.83
CA THR A 137 13.65 -9.32 10.81
C THR A 137 13.81 -10.70 10.16
N PHE A 138 12.90 -11.12 9.28
CA PHE A 138 12.80 -12.52 8.85
C PHE A 138 13.36 -12.77 7.44
N PRO A 139 14.41 -13.59 7.29
CA PRO A 139 14.93 -13.99 5.98
C PRO A 139 13.88 -14.65 5.09
N ALA A 140 12.96 -15.43 5.66
CA ALA A 140 11.90 -16.12 4.92
C ALA A 140 10.99 -15.14 4.17
N ILE A 141 10.74 -13.94 4.71
CA ILE A 141 9.95 -12.91 4.04
C ILE A 141 10.75 -12.27 2.90
N ARG A 142 12.04 -12.03 3.09
CA ARG A 142 12.91 -11.50 2.04
C ARG A 142 13.07 -12.48 0.88
N GLU A 143 13.10 -13.76 1.18
CA GLU A 143 13.23 -14.83 0.20
C GLU A 143 12.08 -14.81 -0.82
N GLU A 144 10.85 -14.53 -0.39
CA GLU A 144 9.68 -14.40 -1.27
C GLU A 144 9.82 -13.27 -2.31
N LEU A 145 10.69 -12.30 -2.05
CA LEU A 145 10.86 -11.08 -2.88
C LEU A 145 12.24 -10.94 -3.52
N LYS A 146 13.12 -11.93 -3.36
CA LYS A 146 14.56 -11.85 -3.70
C LYS A 146 14.85 -11.52 -5.17
N GLN A 147 13.89 -11.73 -6.07
CA GLN A 147 14.04 -11.47 -7.50
C GLN A 147 13.84 -10.00 -7.88
N THR A 148 13.56 -9.15 -6.89
CA THR A 148 13.30 -7.72 -7.07
C THR A 148 14.04 -6.90 -6.03
N LYS A 149 14.30 -5.62 -6.34
CA LYS A 149 14.67 -4.63 -5.34
C LYS A 149 13.39 -4.15 -4.65
N VAL A 150 13.22 -4.48 -3.37
CA VAL A 150 12.09 -3.98 -2.58
C VAL A 150 12.30 -2.51 -2.25
N LEU A 151 11.35 -1.66 -2.63
CA LEU A 151 11.34 -0.23 -2.28
C LEU A 151 10.53 -0.01 -1.01
N CYS A 152 9.36 -0.65 -0.92
CA CYS A 152 8.51 -0.64 0.27
C CYS A 152 7.54 -1.82 0.22
N LEU A 153 7.25 -2.40 1.38
CA LEU A 153 6.04 -3.18 1.61
C LEU A 153 5.09 -2.31 2.44
N HIS A 154 3.84 -2.23 2.04
CA HIS A 154 2.87 -1.44 2.80
C HIS A 154 1.63 -2.26 3.15
N GLY A 155 1.12 -1.99 4.34
CA GLY A 155 -0.13 -2.55 4.86
C GLY A 155 -1.21 -1.50 4.72
N GLY A 156 -2.31 -1.89 4.08
CA GLY A 156 -3.41 -1.01 3.74
C GLY A 156 -4.25 -0.56 4.94
N THR A 157 -5.37 0.06 4.59
CA THR A 157 -6.27 0.73 5.53
C THR A 157 -6.55 -0.08 6.79
N PRO A 158 -6.39 0.54 7.97
CA PRO A 158 -6.38 -0.22 9.20
C PRO A 158 -7.74 -0.65 9.73
N LEU A 159 -8.76 0.15 9.45
CA LEU A 159 -10.07 -0.02 10.03
C LEU A 159 -10.91 -0.87 9.10
N THR A 160 -11.09 -2.15 9.45
CA THR A 160 -12.21 -2.88 8.88
C THR A 160 -13.31 -3.15 9.89
N ASN A 161 -14.55 -2.91 9.45
CA ASN A 161 -15.73 -2.93 10.28
C ASN A 161 -16.82 -3.78 9.63
N VAL A 162 -17.78 -4.19 10.46
CA VAL A 162 -19.09 -4.65 9.97
C VAL A 162 -19.88 -3.42 9.56
N ALA A 163 -20.06 -3.25 8.26
CA ALA A 163 -20.80 -2.16 7.65
C ALA A 163 -22.20 -2.65 7.24
N THR A 164 -23.24 -2.25 7.96
CA THR A 164 -24.62 -2.69 7.76
C THR A 164 -25.54 -1.58 7.28
N THR A 165 -26.58 -1.98 6.56
CA THR A 165 -27.59 -1.04 6.03
C THR A 165 -28.57 -0.58 7.10
N LYS A 166 -29.03 -1.48 7.97
CA LYS A 166 -30.13 -1.24 8.93
C LYS A 166 -29.82 -1.63 10.37
N ARG A 167 -29.21 -2.79 10.61
CA ARG A 167 -29.01 -3.34 11.96
C ARG A 167 -27.66 -2.91 12.53
N VAL A 168 -27.67 -2.17 13.64
CA VAL A 168 -26.45 -1.92 14.41
C VAL A 168 -25.99 -3.20 15.08
N VAL A 169 -24.72 -3.55 14.94
CA VAL A 169 -24.08 -4.63 15.71
C VAL A 169 -23.53 -4.02 16.98
N LYS A 170 -24.00 -4.44 18.15
CA LYS A 170 -23.50 -3.96 19.46
C LYS A 170 -22.91 -5.08 20.31
N THR A 171 -23.27 -6.33 20.00
CA THR A 171 -22.78 -7.54 20.67
C THR A 171 -22.47 -8.61 19.62
N LEU A 172 -21.69 -9.63 19.98
CA LEU A 172 -21.46 -10.79 19.11
C LEU A 172 -22.76 -11.54 18.76
N SER A 173 -23.75 -11.51 19.65
CA SER A 173 -25.06 -12.10 19.37
C SER A 173 -25.76 -11.43 18.18
N ASP A 174 -25.43 -10.16 17.89
CA ASP A 174 -25.99 -9.44 16.76
C ASP A 174 -25.48 -9.90 15.39
N LEU A 175 -24.36 -10.63 15.35
CA LEU A 175 -23.81 -11.20 14.12
C LEU A 175 -24.55 -12.46 13.70
N LYS A 176 -25.23 -13.16 14.63
CA LYS A 176 -25.91 -14.41 14.33
C LYS A 176 -27.01 -14.20 13.30
N GLY A 177 -26.89 -14.91 12.18
CA GLY A 177 -27.82 -14.83 11.04
C GLY A 177 -27.69 -13.58 10.17
N LEU A 178 -26.76 -12.66 10.49
CA LEU A 178 -26.48 -11.48 9.68
C LEU A 178 -25.73 -11.91 8.42
N LYS A 179 -26.30 -11.63 7.25
CA LYS A 179 -25.69 -11.96 5.95
C LYS A 179 -24.65 -10.91 5.60
N LEU A 180 -23.38 -11.25 5.80
CA LEU A 180 -22.26 -10.34 5.55
C LEU A 180 -21.51 -10.76 4.29
N ASN A 181 -21.33 -9.81 3.36
CA ASN A 181 -20.35 -9.99 2.30
C ASN A 181 -18.93 -9.82 2.84
N ILE A 182 -18.10 -10.86 2.69
CA ILE A 182 -16.68 -10.82 3.08
C ILE A 182 -15.84 -11.16 1.85
N THR A 183 -15.16 -10.17 1.29
CA THR A 183 -14.32 -10.34 0.09
C THR A 183 -12.84 -10.29 0.46
N ARG A 184 -12.35 -11.32 1.18
CA ARG A 184 -10.94 -11.48 1.60
C ARG A 184 -10.48 -12.95 1.52
N ASN A 185 -9.29 -13.25 2.03
CA ASN A 185 -8.75 -14.62 2.06
C ASN A 185 -9.58 -15.55 2.97
N SER A 186 -9.35 -16.86 2.83
CA SER A 186 -10.09 -17.89 3.57
C SER A 186 -9.96 -17.76 5.08
N LEU A 187 -8.77 -17.42 5.59
CA LEU A 187 -8.55 -17.18 7.02
C LEU A 187 -9.53 -16.13 7.55
N VAL A 188 -9.67 -14.99 6.87
CA VAL A 188 -10.60 -13.93 7.26
C VAL A 188 -12.05 -14.42 7.27
N MET A 189 -12.47 -15.16 6.25
CA MET A 189 -13.82 -15.73 6.20
C MET A 189 -14.09 -16.68 7.38
N GLU A 190 -13.12 -17.52 7.75
CA GLU A 190 -13.24 -18.42 8.90
C GLU A 190 -13.33 -17.66 10.23
N LYS A 191 -12.60 -16.54 10.40
CA LYS A 191 -12.75 -15.68 11.58
C LYS A 191 -14.18 -15.16 11.73
N TRP A 192 -14.79 -14.68 10.64
CA TRP A 192 -16.17 -14.16 10.68
C TRP A 192 -17.20 -15.26 10.95
N LYS A 193 -17.01 -16.46 10.38
CA LYS A 193 -17.86 -17.62 10.69
C LYS A 193 -17.76 -18.03 12.15
N ALA A 194 -16.55 -18.00 12.73
CA ALA A 194 -16.34 -18.30 14.16
C ALA A 194 -17.07 -17.31 15.09
N LEU A 195 -17.30 -16.07 14.64
CA LEU A 195 -18.12 -15.08 15.35
C LEU A 195 -19.63 -15.22 15.11
N GLY A 196 -20.07 -16.18 14.29
CA GLY A 196 -21.48 -16.48 14.02
C GLY A 196 -22.10 -15.75 12.83
N ALA A 197 -21.32 -15.00 12.05
CA ALA A 197 -21.81 -14.32 10.85
C ALA A 197 -22.14 -15.33 9.73
N SER A 198 -23.20 -15.05 8.96
CA SER A 198 -23.51 -15.79 7.73
C SER A 198 -22.76 -15.17 6.56
N VAL A 199 -21.59 -15.73 6.23
CA VAL A 199 -20.73 -15.19 5.16
C VAL A 199 -21.34 -15.50 3.79
N VAL A 200 -21.57 -14.45 3.00
CA VAL A 200 -21.96 -14.53 1.59
C VAL A 200 -20.78 -14.04 0.75
N ASN A 201 -20.42 -14.76 -0.30
CA ASN A 201 -19.33 -14.33 -1.19
C ASN A 201 -19.91 -13.72 -2.46
N LEU A 202 -19.93 -12.39 -2.54
CA LEU A 202 -20.23 -11.66 -3.77
C LEU A 202 -18.93 -11.07 -4.33
N ALA A 203 -18.84 -10.99 -5.66
CA ALA A 203 -17.78 -10.22 -6.28
C ALA A 203 -17.92 -8.74 -5.88
N MET A 204 -16.80 -8.03 -5.76
CA MET A 204 -16.80 -6.64 -5.28
C MET A 204 -17.70 -5.70 -6.10
N GLY A 205 -17.89 -5.98 -7.41
CA GLY A 205 -18.81 -5.23 -8.28
C GLY A 205 -20.30 -5.43 -7.94
N ASP A 206 -20.68 -6.56 -7.34
CA ASP A 206 -22.07 -6.93 -7.07
C ASP A 206 -22.55 -6.48 -5.68
N VAL A 207 -21.63 -6.06 -4.81
CA VAL A 207 -21.94 -5.72 -3.40
C VAL A 207 -22.95 -4.59 -3.29
N TYR A 208 -22.85 -3.53 -4.10
CA TYR A 208 -23.81 -2.42 -4.05
C TYR A 208 -25.23 -2.92 -4.33
N MET A 209 -25.41 -3.70 -5.40
CA MET A 209 -26.70 -4.27 -5.75
C MET A 209 -27.17 -5.30 -4.72
N GLY A 210 -26.25 -6.08 -4.14
CA GLY A 210 -26.53 -7.01 -3.05
C GLY A 210 -27.08 -6.31 -1.81
N LEU A 211 -26.47 -5.19 -1.41
CA LEU A 211 -26.95 -4.33 -0.33
C LEU A 211 -28.31 -3.71 -0.67
N GLN A 212 -28.45 -3.16 -1.89
CA GLN A 212 -29.67 -2.48 -2.32
C GLN A 212 -30.89 -3.42 -2.35
N ARG A 213 -30.69 -4.66 -2.83
CA ARG A 213 -31.74 -5.68 -2.95
C ARG A 213 -31.96 -6.47 -1.65
N GLY A 214 -31.14 -6.27 -0.62
CA GLY A 214 -31.22 -7.02 0.63
C GLY A 214 -30.80 -8.48 0.51
N VAL A 215 -29.97 -8.83 -0.49
CA VAL A 215 -29.33 -10.15 -0.58
C VAL A 215 -28.34 -10.35 0.57
N ILE A 216 -27.67 -9.25 0.94
CA ILE A 216 -26.78 -9.12 2.09
C ILE A 216 -27.26 -7.98 2.99
N ASP A 217 -27.13 -8.16 4.30
CA ASP A 217 -27.51 -7.15 5.30
C ASP A 217 -26.41 -6.10 5.49
N GLY A 218 -25.18 -6.50 5.19
CA GLY A 218 -23.99 -5.69 5.30
C GLY A 218 -22.80 -6.31 4.59
N THR A 219 -21.67 -5.66 4.74
CA THR A 219 -20.38 -6.09 4.21
C THR A 219 -19.30 -5.82 5.23
N HIS A 220 -18.20 -6.54 5.11
CA HIS A 220 -16.91 -6.08 5.60
C HIS A 220 -16.46 -4.90 4.74
N ALA A 221 -16.18 -3.75 5.35
CA ALA A 221 -15.69 -2.58 4.65
C ALA A 221 -14.88 -1.64 5.55
N ASN A 222 -13.85 -1.04 4.96
CA ASN A 222 -13.23 0.18 5.47
C ASN A 222 -14.01 1.40 4.95
N TYR A 223 -13.83 2.56 5.58
CA TYR A 223 -14.55 3.78 5.20
C TYR A 223 -14.15 4.25 3.79
N GLU A 224 -12.90 4.03 3.37
CA GLU A 224 -12.44 4.33 2.01
C GLU A 224 -13.32 3.66 0.94
N ILE A 225 -13.63 2.37 1.10
CA ILE A 225 -14.48 1.62 0.16
C ILE A 225 -15.93 2.13 0.20
N LEU A 226 -16.44 2.54 1.37
CA LEU A 226 -17.79 3.12 1.47
C LEU A 226 -17.95 4.34 0.56
N ILE A 227 -16.89 5.15 0.43
CA ILE A 227 -16.85 6.30 -0.47
C ILE A 227 -16.59 5.84 -1.92
N GLY A 228 -15.45 5.16 -2.16
CA GLY A 228 -14.98 4.85 -3.50
C GLY A 228 -15.90 3.94 -4.32
N ARG A 229 -16.67 3.08 -3.64
CA ARG A 229 -17.67 2.19 -4.27
C ARG A 229 -19.10 2.66 -4.07
N ARG A 230 -19.30 3.83 -3.46
CA ARG A 230 -20.62 4.41 -3.13
C ARG A 230 -21.47 3.55 -2.20
N TRP A 231 -20.91 2.54 -1.53
CA TRP A 231 -21.66 1.68 -0.61
C TRP A 231 -22.22 2.47 0.58
N GLY A 232 -21.58 3.60 0.96
CA GLY A 232 -22.04 4.48 2.02
C GLY A 232 -23.41 5.14 1.78
N GLU A 233 -23.90 5.14 0.53
CA GLU A 233 -25.28 5.55 0.22
C GLU A 233 -26.30 4.64 0.91
N LEU A 234 -25.98 3.34 1.02
CA LEU A 234 -26.84 2.29 1.56
C LEU A 234 -26.46 1.88 2.99
N VAL A 235 -25.16 1.84 3.29
CA VAL A 235 -24.62 1.50 4.62
C VAL A 235 -24.79 2.68 5.56
N LYS A 236 -25.43 2.46 6.72
CA LYS A 236 -25.68 3.49 7.74
C LYS A 236 -25.02 3.24 9.09
N HIS A 237 -24.52 2.02 9.31
CA HIS A 237 -23.85 1.65 10.55
C HIS A 237 -22.54 0.94 10.25
N ALA A 238 -21.47 1.31 10.95
CA ALA A 238 -20.18 0.64 10.89
C ALA A 238 -19.73 0.30 12.31
N THR A 239 -19.64 -0.98 12.66
CA THR A 239 -19.18 -1.42 13.98
C THR A 239 -17.80 -2.05 13.89
N PHE A 240 -16.85 -1.57 14.69
CA PHE A 240 -15.61 -2.30 14.94
C PHE A 240 -15.90 -3.53 15.80
N VAL A 241 -15.83 -4.69 15.15
CA VAL A 241 -16.13 -6.00 15.77
C VAL A 241 -14.86 -6.83 15.89
N LEU A 242 -14.02 -6.79 14.86
CA LEU A 242 -12.85 -7.64 14.71
C LEU A 242 -11.84 -6.91 13.84
N ASN A 243 -10.60 -6.80 14.29
CA ASN A 243 -9.48 -6.60 13.38
C ASN A 243 -9.18 -7.93 12.69
N ASP A 244 -9.67 -8.10 11.47
CA ASP A 244 -9.40 -9.31 10.68
C ASP A 244 -8.15 -9.21 9.80
N GLY A 245 -7.43 -8.09 9.92
CA GLY A 245 -6.14 -7.87 9.31
C GLY A 245 -6.16 -6.85 8.18
N TYR A 246 -5.01 -6.75 7.55
CA TYR A 246 -4.71 -5.65 6.61
C TYR A 246 -4.34 -6.23 5.25
N PRO A 247 -4.83 -5.68 4.13
CA PRO A 247 -4.30 -6.03 2.82
C PRO A 247 -2.84 -5.60 2.75
N THR A 248 -2.00 -6.44 2.17
CA THR A 248 -0.56 -6.20 2.03
C THR A 248 -0.23 -5.93 0.57
N PHE A 249 0.73 -5.06 0.36
CA PHE A 249 1.14 -4.60 -0.96
C PHE A 249 2.65 -4.58 -1.09
N PHE A 250 3.13 -4.87 -2.28
CA PHE A 250 4.52 -4.69 -2.65
C PHE A 250 4.66 -3.42 -3.49
N PHE A 251 5.76 -2.71 -3.30
CA PHE A 251 6.29 -1.73 -4.23
C PHE A 251 7.76 -2.09 -4.49
N VAL A 252 8.04 -2.53 -5.72
CA VAL A 252 9.31 -3.15 -6.09
C VAL A 252 9.85 -2.58 -7.39
N MET A 253 11.16 -2.74 -7.58
CA MET A 253 11.90 -2.42 -8.79
C MET A 253 12.57 -3.68 -9.36
N ASN A 254 12.69 -3.76 -10.68
CA ASN A 254 13.45 -4.82 -11.35
C ASN A 254 14.91 -4.81 -10.85
N LEU A 255 15.42 -5.96 -10.43
CA LEU A 255 16.72 -6.06 -9.78
C LEU A 255 17.88 -5.79 -10.75
N ASP A 256 17.79 -6.27 -11.99
CA ASP A 256 18.83 -6.05 -13.00
C ASP A 256 18.92 -4.59 -13.41
N LYS A 257 17.75 -3.92 -13.54
CA LYS A 257 17.66 -2.49 -13.80
C LYS A 257 18.26 -1.70 -12.65
N TRP A 258 17.88 -2.02 -11.42
CA TRP A 258 18.45 -1.43 -10.20
C TRP A 258 19.98 -1.51 -10.22
N ASN A 259 20.56 -2.69 -10.46
CA ASN A 259 22.01 -2.90 -10.47
C ASN A 259 22.76 -2.12 -11.55
N LYS A 260 22.07 -1.71 -12.63
CA LYS A 260 22.65 -0.92 -13.74
C LYS A 260 22.52 0.59 -13.53
N LEU A 261 21.75 1.04 -12.52
CA LEU A 261 21.60 2.47 -12.26
C LEU A 261 22.92 3.08 -11.75
N PRO A 262 23.22 4.34 -12.10
CA PRO A 262 24.33 5.07 -11.50
C PRO A 262 24.22 5.09 -9.96
N PRO A 263 25.34 4.97 -9.22
CA PRO A 263 25.32 4.89 -7.75
C PRO A 263 24.62 6.07 -7.06
N ASP A 264 24.69 7.26 -7.63
CA ASP A 264 24.01 8.45 -7.12
C ASP A 264 22.47 8.36 -7.27
N ILE A 265 22.00 7.77 -8.37
CA ILE A 265 20.57 7.50 -8.58
C ILE A 265 20.09 6.37 -7.66
N GLN A 266 20.88 5.32 -7.49
CA GLN A 266 20.59 4.25 -6.51
C GLN A 266 20.42 4.85 -5.11
N LYS A 267 21.38 5.67 -4.67
CA LYS A 267 21.33 6.35 -3.38
C LYS A 267 20.06 7.19 -3.22
N ILE A 268 19.69 7.98 -4.22
CA ILE A 268 18.45 8.78 -4.17
C ILE A 268 17.23 7.88 -4.01
N ILE A 269 17.10 6.82 -4.79
CA ILE A 269 15.98 5.88 -4.70
C ILE A 269 15.93 5.25 -3.31
N ASP A 270 17.05 4.81 -2.74
CA ASP A 270 17.09 4.23 -1.39
C ASP A 270 16.67 5.25 -0.32
N GLU A 271 17.10 6.51 -0.42
CA GLU A 271 16.74 7.59 0.51
C GLU A 271 15.25 7.93 0.49
N ILE A 272 14.62 7.88 -0.68
CA ILE A 272 13.17 8.14 -0.82
C ILE A 272 12.34 6.85 -0.77
N SER A 273 12.95 5.71 -0.45
CA SER A 273 12.28 4.42 -0.25
C SER A 273 12.41 3.99 1.21
N GLY A 274 12.22 2.70 1.52
CA GLY A 274 12.45 2.17 2.86
C GLY A 274 11.64 2.91 3.93
N ASP A 275 12.31 3.50 4.91
CA ASP A 275 11.67 4.17 6.05
C ASP A 275 10.86 5.41 5.64
N TYR A 276 11.31 6.16 4.62
CA TYR A 276 10.54 7.30 4.10
C TYR A 276 9.19 6.84 3.55
N LEU A 277 9.19 5.82 2.67
CA LEU A 277 7.95 5.25 2.13
C LEU A 277 7.12 4.56 3.21
N THR A 278 7.76 3.98 4.23
CA THR A 278 7.08 3.31 5.35
C THR A 278 6.22 4.31 6.12
N GLU A 279 6.77 5.47 6.47
CA GLU A 279 6.00 6.54 7.12
C GLU A 279 4.98 7.16 6.17
N PHE A 280 5.37 7.38 4.91
CA PHE A 280 4.51 7.96 3.90
C PHE A 280 3.23 7.13 3.72
N PHE A 281 3.36 5.83 3.43
CA PHE A 281 2.21 4.93 3.23
C PHE A 281 1.41 4.75 4.51
N GLY A 282 2.08 4.64 5.66
CA GLY A 282 1.39 4.59 6.95
C GLY A 282 0.47 5.79 7.18
N ASN A 283 0.98 7.00 6.91
CA ASN A 283 0.19 8.23 7.02
C ASN A 283 -0.89 8.32 5.95
N TYR A 284 -0.59 7.94 4.70
CA TYR A 284 -1.56 7.93 3.60
C TYR A 284 -2.78 7.05 3.96
N TRP A 285 -2.54 5.80 4.37
CA TRP A 285 -3.62 4.86 4.70
C TRP A 285 -4.44 5.32 5.90
N TRP A 286 -3.78 5.81 6.96
CA TRP A 286 -4.47 6.33 8.14
C TRP A 286 -5.32 7.56 7.80
N ASN A 287 -4.73 8.56 7.14
CA ASN A 287 -5.41 9.82 6.84
C ASN A 287 -6.56 9.61 5.86
N LYS A 288 -6.37 8.74 4.85
CA LYS A 288 -7.42 8.44 3.88
C LYS A 288 -8.64 7.81 4.56
N GLU A 289 -8.41 6.93 5.52
CA GLU A 289 -9.49 6.29 6.26
C GLU A 289 -10.24 7.26 7.15
N GLN A 290 -9.53 8.11 7.90
CA GLN A 290 -10.16 9.13 8.75
C GLN A 290 -10.95 10.15 7.92
N ALA A 291 -10.41 10.60 6.79
CA ALA A 291 -11.11 11.49 5.88
C ALA A 291 -12.37 10.83 5.30
N SER A 292 -12.28 9.55 4.92
CA SER A 292 -13.42 8.81 4.37
C SER A 292 -14.50 8.54 5.42
N LYS A 293 -14.10 8.29 6.67
CA LYS A 293 -15.02 8.19 7.82
C LYS A 293 -15.79 9.49 8.02
N GLN A 294 -15.07 10.61 8.12
CA GLN A 294 -15.67 11.94 8.31
C GLN A 294 -16.63 12.28 7.17
N GLN A 295 -16.23 11.98 5.92
CA GLN A 295 -17.08 12.19 4.75
C GLN A 295 -18.35 11.33 4.82
N TRP A 296 -18.24 10.05 5.16
CA TRP A 296 -19.39 9.15 5.27
C TRP A 296 -20.36 9.57 6.39
N GLU A 297 -19.84 9.96 7.57
CA GLU A 297 -20.65 10.44 8.68
C GLU A 297 -21.38 11.75 8.34
N LYS A 298 -20.65 12.72 7.76
CA LYS A 298 -21.17 14.05 7.45
C LYS A 298 -22.13 14.05 6.26
N ASP A 299 -21.74 13.43 5.16
CA ASP A 299 -22.42 13.59 3.87
C ASP A 299 -23.42 12.46 3.60
N MET A 300 -23.26 11.29 4.23
CA MET A 300 -24.10 10.12 3.99
C MET A 300 -24.90 9.67 5.22
N GLY A 301 -24.77 10.38 6.35
CA GLY A 301 -25.50 10.12 7.60
C GLY A 301 -25.06 8.85 8.32
N GLY A 302 -23.84 8.38 8.06
CA GLY A 302 -23.27 7.19 8.69
C GLY A 302 -23.01 7.37 10.19
N ARG A 303 -22.98 6.24 10.92
CA ARG A 303 -22.60 6.20 12.35
C ARG A 303 -21.66 5.05 12.66
N SER A 304 -20.58 5.35 13.34
CA SER A 304 -19.61 4.37 13.81
C SER A 304 -19.87 3.91 15.24
N TYR A 305 -19.59 2.64 15.51
CA TYR A 305 -19.74 1.98 16.81
C TYR A 305 -18.54 1.07 17.07
N SER A 306 -18.39 0.63 18.31
CA SER A 306 -17.44 -0.39 18.72
C SER A 306 -18.12 -1.37 19.66
N LEU A 307 -17.66 -2.61 19.67
CA LEU A 307 -18.00 -3.55 20.72
C LEU A 307 -17.43 -3.09 22.07
N SER A 308 -18.04 -3.54 23.17
CA SER A 308 -17.48 -3.31 24.50
C SER A 308 -16.16 -4.07 24.67
N LYS A 309 -15.38 -3.73 25.69
CA LYS A 309 -14.12 -4.45 26.00
C LYS A 309 -14.38 -5.92 26.28
N GLU A 310 -15.47 -6.23 26.96
CA GLU A 310 -15.89 -7.59 27.29
C GLU A 310 -16.22 -8.40 26.02
N GLU A 311 -16.94 -7.79 25.08
CA GLU A 311 -17.25 -8.38 23.78
C GLU A 311 -15.99 -8.58 22.92
N LEU A 312 -15.07 -7.60 22.89
CA LEU A 312 -13.78 -7.75 22.20
C LEU A 312 -12.89 -8.85 22.81
N GLU A 313 -12.99 -9.09 24.12
CA GLU A 313 -12.31 -10.22 24.76
C GLU A 313 -12.93 -11.56 24.36
N GLN A 314 -14.25 -11.62 24.14
CA GLN A 314 -14.88 -12.81 23.56
C GLN A 314 -14.46 -13.02 22.09
N VAL A 315 -14.34 -11.93 21.32
CA VAL A 315 -13.79 -11.98 19.95
C VAL A 315 -12.40 -12.63 19.96
N ASN A 316 -11.51 -12.21 20.87
CA ASN A 316 -10.18 -12.81 21.01
C ASN A 316 -10.25 -14.32 21.26
N LYS A 317 -11.07 -14.75 22.22
CA LYS A 317 -11.20 -16.16 22.61
C LYS A 317 -11.71 -17.03 21.46
N LEU A 318 -12.62 -16.51 20.64
CA LEU A 318 -13.19 -17.24 19.51
C LEU A 318 -12.28 -17.25 18.28
N VAL A 319 -11.54 -16.17 18.05
CA VAL A 319 -10.77 -15.98 16.80
C VAL A 319 -9.33 -16.47 16.92
N ASN A 320 -8.68 -16.34 18.09
CA ASN A 320 -7.29 -16.80 18.26
C ASN A 320 -7.11 -18.29 17.91
N PRO A 321 -7.99 -19.23 18.30
CA PRO A 321 -7.86 -20.64 17.88
C PRO A 321 -7.85 -20.83 16.36
N ILE A 322 -8.61 -20.02 15.61
CA ILE A 322 -8.64 -20.07 14.13
C ILE A 322 -7.29 -19.64 13.55
N ILE A 323 -6.67 -18.60 14.13
CA ILE A 323 -5.33 -18.14 13.73
C ILE A 323 -4.28 -19.20 14.08
N GLU A 324 -4.32 -19.77 15.30
CA GLU A 324 -3.38 -20.81 15.72
C GLU A 324 -3.48 -22.09 14.87
N GLU A 325 -4.69 -22.51 14.50
CA GLU A 325 -4.91 -23.62 13.57
C GLU A 325 -4.30 -23.31 12.20
N TYR A 326 -4.52 -22.09 11.69
CA TYR A 326 -3.94 -21.65 10.42
C TYR A 326 -2.41 -21.65 10.46
N VAL A 327 -1.80 -21.06 11.49
CA VAL A 327 -0.33 -21.07 11.67
C VAL A 327 0.19 -22.50 11.69
N SER A 328 -0.47 -23.41 12.43
CA SER A 328 -0.08 -24.82 12.52
C SER A 328 -0.19 -25.54 11.16
N LYS A 329 -1.25 -25.28 10.39
CA LYS A 329 -1.40 -25.81 9.01
C LYS A 329 -0.30 -25.32 8.09
N MET A 330 0.13 -24.06 8.22
CA MET A 330 1.20 -23.50 7.40
C MET A 330 2.57 -24.07 7.78
N GLU A 331 2.83 -24.28 9.08
CA GLU A 331 4.04 -24.97 9.54
C GLU A 331 4.11 -26.41 9.05
N ALA A 332 2.99 -27.14 9.05
CA ALA A 332 2.91 -28.49 8.49
C ALA A 332 3.23 -28.53 6.97
N LYS A 333 3.08 -27.40 6.27
CA LYS A 333 3.46 -27.22 4.86
C LYS A 333 4.89 -26.68 4.68
N GLY A 334 5.67 -26.58 5.76
CA GLY A 334 7.05 -26.08 5.73
C GLY A 334 7.18 -24.55 5.77
N ILE A 335 6.09 -23.81 5.96
CA ILE A 335 6.08 -22.35 6.01
C ILE A 335 6.16 -21.90 7.46
N ARG A 336 7.32 -21.39 7.88
CA ARG A 336 7.63 -21.01 9.27
C ARG A 336 6.92 -19.73 9.69
N LEU A 337 5.61 -19.80 9.97
CA LEU A 337 4.82 -18.64 10.39
C LEU A 337 4.87 -18.35 11.89
N ARG A 338 5.15 -19.31 12.76
CA ARG A 338 4.98 -19.13 14.23
C ARG A 338 5.83 -18.01 14.81
N GLU A 339 7.10 -17.94 14.43
CA GLU A 339 8.00 -16.87 14.91
C GLU A 339 7.61 -15.51 14.35
N ILE A 340 7.21 -15.47 13.08
CA ILE A 340 6.75 -14.25 12.41
C ILE A 340 5.45 -13.74 13.06
N TYR A 341 4.52 -14.65 13.35
CA TYR A 341 3.27 -14.39 14.05
C TYR A 341 3.50 -13.83 15.46
N LYS A 342 4.38 -14.46 16.26
CA LYS A 342 4.75 -13.96 17.59
C LYS A 342 5.32 -12.54 17.52
N LYS A 343 6.24 -12.30 16.57
CA LYS A 343 6.83 -10.98 16.37
C LYS A 343 5.81 -9.94 15.92
N LEU A 344 4.86 -10.31 15.06
CA LEU A 344 3.74 -9.44 14.68
C LEU A 344 2.95 -8.99 15.92
N HIS A 345 2.61 -9.92 16.83
CA HIS A 345 1.88 -9.59 18.07
C HIS A 345 2.66 -8.69 19.02
N GLU A 346 3.99 -8.79 19.04
CA GLU A 346 4.84 -7.85 19.78
C GLU A 346 4.78 -6.44 19.16
N ILE A 347 4.90 -6.35 17.83
CA ILE A 347 4.87 -5.08 17.10
C ILE A 347 3.51 -4.39 17.26
N GLU A 348 2.42 -5.16 17.16
CA GLU A 348 1.04 -4.66 17.31
C GLU A 348 0.84 -3.87 18.59
N LYS A 349 1.38 -4.34 19.71
CA LYS A 349 1.27 -3.66 21.00
C LYS A 349 1.90 -2.28 21.00
N THR A 350 2.95 -2.08 20.21
CA THR A 350 3.65 -0.78 20.08
C THR A 350 2.97 0.18 19.11
N LEU A 351 2.16 -0.35 18.18
CA LEU A 351 1.44 0.40 17.16
C LEU A 351 -0.06 0.54 17.44
N ALA A 352 -0.49 0.03 18.60
CA ALA A 352 -1.89 -0.05 18.99
C ALA A 352 -2.55 1.33 19.10
N VAL A 353 -3.79 1.42 18.64
CA VAL A 353 -4.66 2.58 18.84
C VAL A 353 -6.00 2.12 19.38
N SER A 354 -6.60 2.96 20.22
CA SER A 354 -7.98 2.80 20.66
C SER A 354 -8.92 3.19 19.53
N PHE A 355 -10.03 2.46 19.42
CA PHE A 355 -11.15 2.82 18.55
C PHE A 355 -12.10 3.78 19.27
#